data_AF-A0AA39IWD0-F1
#
_entry.id   AF-A0AA39IWD0-F1
#
_cell.length_a   1.000
_cell.length_b   1.000
_cell.length_c   1.000
_cell.angle_alpha   90.00
_cell.angle_beta   90.00
_cell.angle_gamma   90.00
#
_symmetry.space_group_name_H-M   'P 1'
#
loop_
_entity.id
_entity.type
_entity.pdbx_description
1 polymer ?
#
loop_
_entity_poly.entity_id
_entity_poly.type
_entity_poly.pdbx_seq_one_letter_code
_entity_poly.pdbx_strand_id
1 'polypeptide(L)'
;MDCDRCVLSLNIPDDSQAKGIALRLYQHLRMFGVITGLDISSTMTIRFATADQAATALQAIRNPMFCSNIGARITVAYMPENPFENLKDQHHPLEERVPQQEAMAKEFERKIDALCDELSLARARYLEQSERYKLQLENESKAFASLRQQLEESLASQEEQYAQKSHTLQRIIDVMKEELHDMDLNLEMRNKVVEEKYRQLMASSGKYQRECGELTSEVKRLEEALKEEGRKLEMLESVRDSLKAEEQKKRDMLERNESEKATKDSLIKVLHARIDELKERNKVLRGAVMHSDTRQLDLEVKLSASMTDKAVAEKRIKDSDTKVAMLKEELAIGINEKKKMLAEVAALRSDLAQMKTKSEGRDSEFRRLRATLDVLLEGMSTVERHRLLGKEEGNSHEAGWSNKKAIQRALVCMDEFEETQFSRKGKTLTFKDIPSPVLNDLSAFWPRDITKKRVDKFFVAAEADLGSDRYWELLERMYKAFRKERWEKRGLLESISDQQLVDGFESARDIVLRAVRPLWRG
;
A
#
# COMPACT_ATOMS: atom_id res chain seq x y z
N MET A 1 -44.56 -42.25 67.62
CA MET A 1 -45.08 -40.87 67.68
C MET A 1 -45.79 -40.62 66.37
N ASP A 2 -47.12 -40.66 66.39
CA ASP A 2 -47.95 -40.56 65.20
C ASP A 2 -47.90 -39.14 64.65
N CYS A 3 -47.17 -39.00 63.54
CA CYS A 3 -46.91 -37.73 62.87
C CYS A 3 -47.99 -37.46 61.79
N ASP A 4 -49.27 -37.70 62.11
CA ASP A 4 -50.40 -37.39 61.22
C ASP A 4 -50.77 -35.88 61.23
N ARG A 5 -49.98 -35.05 61.92
CA ARG A 5 -50.32 -33.65 62.26
C ARG A 5 -49.77 -32.58 61.32
N CYS A 6 -49.07 -32.94 60.24
CA CYS A 6 -48.40 -31.98 59.37
C CYS A 6 -48.69 -32.26 57.90
N VAL A 7 -49.96 -32.14 57.54
CA VAL A 7 -50.48 -32.40 56.19
C VAL A 7 -50.80 -31.07 55.49
N LEU A 8 -50.17 -30.83 54.35
CA LEU A 8 -50.55 -29.75 53.42
C LEU A 8 -51.29 -30.37 52.24
N SER A 9 -52.58 -30.04 52.10
CA SER A 9 -53.39 -30.42 50.94
C SER A 9 -53.50 -29.26 49.96
N LEU A 10 -53.03 -29.49 48.74
CA LEU A 10 -53.03 -28.52 47.64
C LEU A 10 -53.97 -29.03 46.57
N ASN A 11 -54.92 -28.21 46.13
CA ASN A 11 -55.82 -28.56 45.04
C ASN A 11 -55.14 -28.22 43.71
N ILE A 12 -54.88 -29.21 42.85
CA ILE A 12 -54.25 -29.00 41.53
C ILE A 12 -55.34 -29.15 40.47
N PRO A 13 -55.53 -28.17 39.56
CA PRO A 13 -56.52 -28.28 38.50
C PRO A 13 -56.25 -29.50 37.62
N ASP A 14 -57.30 -30.23 37.24
CA ASP A 14 -57.24 -31.46 36.45
C ASP A 14 -57.03 -31.17 34.95
N ASP A 15 -55.92 -30.50 34.62
CA ASP A 15 -55.52 -30.15 33.26
C ASP A 15 -54.25 -30.93 32.86
N SER A 16 -54.01 -31.07 31.56
CA SER A 16 -52.81 -31.61 30.91
C SER A 16 -51.48 -31.12 31.50
N GLN A 17 -51.47 -29.96 32.17
CA GLN A 17 -50.30 -29.37 32.83
C GLN A 17 -50.12 -29.76 34.31
N ALA A 18 -51.09 -30.44 34.94
CA ALA A 18 -51.11 -30.78 36.37
C ALA A 18 -49.86 -31.56 36.80
N LYS A 19 -49.40 -32.51 35.97
CA LYS A 19 -48.19 -33.31 36.26
C LYS A 19 -46.92 -32.45 36.29
N GLY A 20 -46.79 -31.48 35.39
CA GLY A 20 -45.64 -30.58 35.34
C GLY A 20 -45.62 -29.61 36.53
N ILE A 21 -46.79 -29.13 36.93
CA ILE A 21 -46.97 -28.27 38.11
C ILE A 21 -46.66 -29.04 39.40
N ALA A 22 -47.21 -30.25 39.56
CA ALA A 22 -46.96 -31.11 40.72
C ALA A 22 -45.48 -31.46 40.88
N LEU A 23 -44.77 -31.74 39.78
CA LEU A 23 -43.34 -32.05 39.81
C LEU A 23 -42.49 -30.86 40.25
N ARG A 24 -42.78 -29.65 39.74
CA ARG A 24 -42.07 -28.41 40.12
C ARG A 24 -42.36 -28.04 41.58
N LEU A 25 -43.60 -28.17 42.03
CA LEU A 25 -44.00 -27.99 43.43
C LEU A 25 -43.26 -28.97 44.33
N TYR A 26 -43.23 -30.25 43.98
CA TYR A 26 -42.53 -31.27 44.75
C TYR A 26 -41.02 -30.98 44.86
N GLN A 27 -40.36 -30.63 43.75
CA GLN A 27 -38.94 -30.28 43.73
C GLN A 27 -38.62 -29.08 44.64
N HIS A 28 -39.47 -28.06 44.60
CA HIS A 28 -39.29 -26.88 45.45
C HIS A 28 -39.56 -27.20 46.94
N LEU A 29 -40.62 -27.96 47.22
CA LEU A 29 -41.04 -28.24 48.59
C LEU A 29 -40.13 -29.22 49.33
N ARG A 30 -39.41 -30.08 48.58
CA ARG A 30 -38.36 -30.95 49.14
C ARG A 30 -37.20 -30.17 49.76
N MET A 31 -37.00 -28.89 49.39
CA MET A 31 -35.98 -28.06 50.00
C MET A 31 -36.30 -27.67 51.45
N PHE A 32 -37.57 -27.77 51.87
CA PHE A 32 -38.01 -27.40 53.23
C PHE A 32 -38.09 -28.58 54.19
N GLY A 33 -37.85 -29.82 53.75
CA GLY A 33 -37.85 -30.98 54.65
C GLY A 33 -38.00 -32.33 53.96
N VAL A 34 -37.98 -33.40 54.76
CA VAL A 34 -38.22 -34.77 54.30
C VAL A 34 -39.71 -34.96 54.06
N ILE A 35 -40.09 -35.18 52.79
CA ILE A 35 -41.46 -35.48 52.40
C ILE A 35 -41.70 -36.98 52.65
N THR A 36 -42.63 -37.29 53.56
CA THR A 36 -42.88 -38.68 54.02
C THR A 36 -43.97 -39.39 53.24
N GLY A 37 -44.73 -38.67 52.41
CA GLY A 37 -45.75 -39.24 51.54
C GLY A 37 -46.22 -38.23 50.50
N LEU A 38 -46.48 -38.71 49.30
CA LEU A 38 -47.04 -37.93 48.20
C LEU A 38 -48.18 -38.74 47.57
N ASP A 39 -49.40 -38.24 47.73
CA ASP A 39 -50.57 -38.74 47.01
C ASP A 39 -50.97 -37.69 45.98
N ILE A 40 -51.01 -38.10 44.71
CA ILE A 40 -51.37 -37.24 43.58
C ILE A 40 -52.69 -37.77 43.02
N SER A 41 -53.78 -37.32 43.63
CA SER A 41 -55.13 -37.42 43.07
C SER A 41 -55.57 -36.04 42.56
N SER A 42 -56.87 -35.71 42.59
CA SER A 42 -57.35 -34.33 42.43
C SER A 42 -56.84 -33.37 43.51
N THR A 43 -56.20 -33.89 44.56
CA THR A 43 -55.48 -33.10 45.57
C THR A 43 -54.09 -33.69 45.82
N MET A 44 -53.08 -32.82 45.86
CA MET A 44 -51.70 -33.16 46.23
C MET A 44 -51.55 -33.01 47.74
N THR A 45 -51.36 -34.13 48.43
CA THR A 45 -51.19 -34.14 49.89
C THR A 45 -49.72 -34.38 50.23
N ILE A 46 -49.10 -33.44 50.96
CA ILE A 46 -47.69 -33.47 51.33
C ILE A 46 -47.58 -33.55 52.84
N ARG A 47 -46.89 -34.57 53.34
CA ARG A 47 -46.61 -34.75 54.77
C ARG A 47 -45.19 -34.30 55.10
N PHE A 48 -45.07 -33.43 56.10
CA PHE A 48 -43.79 -32.96 56.64
C PHE A 48 -43.49 -33.62 57.98
N ALA A 49 -42.20 -33.74 58.32
CA ALA A 49 -41.78 -34.38 59.57
C ALA A 49 -42.04 -33.52 60.83
N THR A 50 -42.21 -32.20 60.66
CA THR A 50 -42.45 -31.25 61.77
C THR A 50 -43.39 -30.12 61.35
N ALA A 51 -44.03 -29.47 62.33
CA ALA A 51 -44.93 -28.33 62.10
C ALA A 51 -44.19 -27.10 61.52
N ASP A 52 -42.94 -26.86 61.95
CA ASP A 52 -42.12 -25.74 61.46
C ASP A 52 -41.77 -25.87 59.97
N GLN A 53 -41.50 -27.11 59.51
CA GLN A 53 -41.30 -27.39 58.09
C GLN A 53 -42.58 -27.11 57.28
N ALA A 54 -43.75 -27.51 57.81
CA ALA A 54 -45.03 -27.25 57.15
C ALA A 54 -45.35 -25.73 57.11
N ALA A 55 -45.07 -24.98 58.18
CA ALA A 55 -45.28 -23.54 58.24
C ALA A 55 -44.35 -22.78 57.27
N THR A 56 -43.08 -23.17 57.19
CA THR A 56 -42.09 -22.57 56.27
C THR A 56 -42.44 -22.85 54.81
N ALA A 57 -42.82 -24.09 54.51
CA ALA A 57 -43.33 -24.48 53.18
C ALA A 57 -44.58 -23.68 52.80
N LEU A 58 -45.51 -23.49 53.74
CA LEU A 58 -46.72 -22.69 53.52
C LEU A 58 -46.40 -21.22 53.21
N GLN A 59 -45.43 -20.63 53.90
CA GLN A 59 -45.02 -19.25 53.67
C GLN A 59 -44.35 -19.08 52.29
N ALA A 60 -43.54 -20.05 51.86
CA ALA A 60 -42.94 -20.06 50.51
C ALA A 60 -44.01 -20.17 49.41
N ILE A 61 -45.01 -21.02 49.59
CA ILE A 61 -46.13 -21.17 48.65
C ILE A 61 -46.97 -19.89 48.56
N ARG A 62 -47.11 -19.15 49.66
CA ARG A 62 -47.85 -17.87 49.70
C ARG A 62 -47.12 -16.71 49.01
N ASN A 63 -45.86 -16.89 48.58
CA ASN A 63 -45.13 -15.84 47.88
C ASN A 63 -45.70 -15.62 46.46
N PRO A 64 -46.11 -14.38 46.09
CA PRO A 64 -46.70 -14.10 44.78
C PRO A 64 -45.80 -14.49 43.60
N MET A 65 -44.48 -14.33 43.75
CA MET A 65 -43.50 -14.69 42.72
C MET A 65 -43.48 -16.20 42.44
N PHE A 66 -43.76 -17.01 43.46
CA PHE A 66 -43.84 -18.46 43.33
C PHE A 66 -45.11 -18.88 42.59
N CYS A 67 -46.26 -18.31 42.95
CA CYS A 67 -47.54 -18.56 42.28
C CYS A 67 -47.51 -18.16 40.80
N SER A 68 -46.91 -17.00 40.47
CA SER A 68 -46.77 -16.54 39.07
C SER A 68 -45.90 -17.47 38.22
N ASN A 69 -44.82 -18.02 38.79
CA ASN A 69 -43.94 -18.95 38.08
C ASN A 69 -44.56 -20.34 37.85
N ILE A 70 -45.53 -20.73 38.67
CA ILE A 70 -46.17 -22.05 38.60
C ILE A 70 -47.47 -22.02 37.79
N GLY A 71 -48.07 -20.83 37.59
CA GLY A 71 -49.25 -20.66 36.75
C GLY A 71 -50.52 -21.27 37.34
N ALA A 72 -50.57 -21.51 38.66
CA ALA A 72 -51.68 -22.19 39.33
C ALA A 72 -52.21 -21.42 40.55
N ARG A 73 -53.51 -21.54 40.81
CA ARG A 73 -54.16 -21.00 42.02
C ARG A 73 -54.16 -22.08 43.10
N ILE A 74 -53.34 -21.89 44.12
CA ILE A 74 -53.17 -22.85 45.21
C ILE A 74 -54.09 -22.48 46.37
N THR A 75 -55.05 -23.34 46.70
CA THR A 75 -55.89 -23.20 47.90
C THR A 75 -55.31 -24.05 49.00
N VAL A 76 -55.00 -23.44 50.15
CA VAL A 76 -54.48 -24.14 51.32
C VAL A 76 -55.59 -24.23 52.38
N ALA A 77 -55.97 -25.44 52.75
CA ALA A 77 -56.83 -25.69 53.90
C ALA A 77 -55.97 -26.08 55.10
N TYR A 78 -56.06 -25.30 56.18
CA TYR A 78 -55.50 -25.65 57.50
C TYR A 78 -56.68 -25.92 58.43
N MET A 79 -56.73 -27.09 59.07
CA MET A 79 -57.80 -27.48 59.99
C MET A 79 -57.29 -27.36 61.44
N PRO A 80 -57.49 -26.21 62.12
CA PRO A 80 -57.34 -26.16 63.57
C PRO A 80 -58.60 -26.72 64.26
N GLU A 81 -58.42 -27.31 65.44
CA GLU A 81 -59.48 -27.92 66.25
C GLU A 81 -60.66 -26.97 66.53
N ASN A 82 -61.86 -27.56 66.62
CA ASN A 82 -63.14 -26.88 66.87
C ASN A 82 -63.28 -26.62 68.39
N PRO A 83 -63.25 -25.37 68.87
CA PRO A 83 -63.15 -25.07 70.31
C PRO A 83 -64.49 -25.16 71.08
N PHE A 84 -65.57 -25.63 70.46
CA PHE A 84 -66.93 -25.55 71.02
C PHE A 84 -67.49 -26.83 71.66
N GLU A 85 -66.67 -27.86 71.89
CA GLU A 85 -67.16 -29.13 72.46
C GLU A 85 -67.48 -29.13 73.97
N ASN A 86 -67.22 -28.03 74.71
CA ASN A 86 -67.28 -28.05 76.18
C ASN A 86 -68.43 -27.25 76.86
N LEU A 87 -69.49 -26.85 76.14
CA LEU A 87 -70.55 -25.99 76.72
C LEU A 87 -71.94 -26.64 76.89
N LYS A 88 -72.05 -27.97 76.97
CA LYS A 88 -73.37 -28.65 76.99
C LYS A 88 -73.89 -29.18 78.34
N ASP A 89 -73.11 -29.21 79.41
CA ASP A 89 -73.52 -29.97 80.59
C ASP A 89 -73.62 -29.13 81.87
N GLN A 90 -74.68 -28.32 82.05
CA GLN A 90 -75.24 -27.98 83.38
C GLN A 90 -76.72 -27.55 83.29
N HIS A 91 -77.65 -28.50 83.32
CA HIS A 91 -79.04 -28.26 83.76
C HIS A 91 -79.38 -29.27 84.87
N HIS A 92 -79.62 -28.77 86.08
CA HIS A 92 -80.19 -29.53 87.20
C HIS A 92 -81.38 -28.78 87.81
N PRO A 93 -82.38 -29.52 88.35
CA PRO A 93 -83.74 -29.03 88.52
C PRO A 93 -83.97 -28.31 89.84
N LEU A 94 -84.94 -27.40 89.77
CA LEU A 94 -85.54 -26.61 90.83
C LEU A 94 -86.23 -27.50 91.87
N GLU A 95 -86.06 -27.17 93.16
CA GLU A 95 -87.18 -27.01 94.09
C GLU A 95 -86.71 -26.36 95.40
N GLU A 96 -87.58 -25.48 95.94
CA GLU A 96 -87.47 -24.78 97.23
C GLU A 96 -86.33 -23.76 97.40
N ARG A 97 -86.54 -22.51 96.94
CA ARG A 97 -86.02 -21.28 97.61
C ARG A 97 -86.53 -19.97 96.99
N VAL A 98 -87.83 -19.71 97.13
CA VAL A 98 -88.50 -18.51 96.56
C VAL A 98 -87.86 -17.16 96.97
N PRO A 99 -87.37 -16.93 98.21
CA PRO A 99 -86.75 -15.64 98.57
C PRO A 99 -85.28 -15.48 98.14
N GLN A 100 -84.51 -16.58 98.11
CA GLN A 100 -83.11 -16.56 97.65
C GLN A 100 -83.02 -16.50 96.12
N GLN A 101 -84.01 -17.07 95.42
CA GLN A 101 -84.13 -16.96 93.97
C GLN A 101 -84.46 -15.53 93.53
N GLU A 102 -85.28 -14.78 94.28
CA GLU A 102 -85.53 -13.36 93.98
C GLU A 102 -84.29 -12.47 94.19
N ALA A 103 -83.50 -12.72 95.25
CA ALA A 103 -82.27 -11.98 95.49
C ALA A 103 -81.20 -12.29 94.41
N MET A 104 -81.03 -13.57 94.04
CA MET A 104 -80.18 -13.96 92.92
C MET A 104 -80.69 -13.40 91.59
N ALA A 105 -82.00 -13.41 91.33
CA ALA A 105 -82.57 -12.85 90.11
C ALA A 105 -82.27 -11.35 89.99
N LYS A 106 -82.43 -10.57 91.06
CA LYS A 106 -82.05 -9.14 91.06
C LYS A 106 -80.55 -8.91 90.89
N GLU A 107 -79.70 -9.78 91.42
CA GLU A 107 -78.26 -9.69 91.19
C GLU A 107 -77.87 -10.07 89.76
N PHE A 108 -78.54 -11.07 89.18
CA PHE A 108 -78.42 -11.44 87.76
C PHE A 108 -78.89 -10.31 86.85
N GLU A 109 -80.01 -9.65 87.14
CA GLU A 109 -80.49 -8.48 86.40
C GLU A 109 -79.43 -7.36 86.42
N ARG A 110 -78.86 -7.01 87.59
CA ARG A 110 -77.78 -6.02 87.67
C ARG A 110 -76.54 -6.41 86.88
N LYS A 111 -76.17 -7.70 86.85
CA LYS A 111 -75.03 -8.21 86.05
C LYS A 111 -75.33 -8.15 84.56
N ILE A 112 -76.56 -8.44 84.15
CA ILE A 112 -77.01 -8.30 82.76
C ILE A 112 -76.98 -6.83 82.35
N ASP A 113 -77.49 -5.92 83.18
CA ASP A 113 -77.46 -4.48 82.91
C ASP A 113 -76.02 -3.96 82.78
N ALA A 114 -75.13 -4.35 83.70
CA ALA A 114 -73.71 -3.99 83.63
C ALA A 114 -73.02 -4.53 82.37
N LEU A 115 -73.31 -5.78 81.97
CA LEU A 115 -72.79 -6.35 80.73
C LEU A 115 -73.37 -5.65 79.49
N CYS A 116 -74.65 -5.27 79.51
CA CYS A 116 -75.28 -4.49 78.44
C CYS A 116 -74.62 -3.11 78.30
N ASP A 117 -74.30 -2.45 79.41
CA ASP A 117 -73.58 -1.17 79.41
C ASP A 117 -72.15 -1.31 78.90
N GLU A 118 -71.40 -2.32 79.36
CA GLU A 118 -70.05 -2.62 78.86
C GLU A 118 -70.05 -2.94 77.36
N LEU A 119 -71.01 -3.72 76.89
CA LEU A 119 -71.14 -4.11 75.49
C LEU A 119 -71.55 -2.91 74.63
N SER A 120 -72.38 -2.02 75.14
CA SER A 120 -72.72 -0.75 74.49
C SER A 120 -71.51 0.17 74.39
N LEU A 121 -70.72 0.29 75.45
CA LEU A 121 -69.47 1.07 75.47
C LEU A 121 -68.42 0.48 74.52
N ALA A 122 -68.26 -0.85 74.49
CA ALA A 122 -67.35 -1.53 73.58
C ALA A 122 -67.76 -1.33 72.11
N ARG A 123 -69.06 -1.42 71.80
CA ARG A 123 -69.60 -1.10 70.48
C ARG A 123 -69.32 0.35 70.08
N ALA A 124 -69.50 1.31 70.99
CA ALA A 124 -69.20 2.72 70.74
C ALA A 124 -67.70 2.94 70.42
N ARG A 125 -66.80 2.34 71.21
CA ARG A 125 -65.34 2.39 70.96
C ARG A 125 -64.96 1.75 69.63
N TYR A 126 -65.57 0.62 69.29
CA TYR A 126 -65.32 -0.06 68.02
C TYR A 126 -65.78 0.79 66.83
N LEU A 127 -66.95 1.42 66.91
CA LEU A 127 -67.45 2.32 65.87
C LEU A 127 -66.54 3.54 65.70
N GLU A 128 -66.09 4.15 66.80
CA GLU A 128 -65.14 5.27 66.74
C GLU A 128 -63.80 4.84 66.09
N GLN A 129 -63.27 3.68 66.48
CA GLN A 129 -62.04 3.14 65.89
C GLN A 129 -62.22 2.81 64.40
N SER A 130 -63.37 2.25 64.01
CA SER A 130 -63.71 1.97 62.61
C SER A 130 -63.76 3.25 61.77
N GLU A 131 -64.36 4.33 62.27
CA GLU A 131 -64.38 5.62 61.57
C GLU A 131 -62.98 6.23 61.45
N ARG A 132 -62.13 6.11 62.49
CA ARG A 132 -60.72 6.53 62.41
C ARG A 132 -59.96 5.77 61.32
N TYR A 133 -60.11 4.45 61.24
CA TYR A 133 -59.46 3.65 60.19
C TYR A 133 -59.99 3.97 58.80
N LYS A 134 -61.30 4.22 58.67
CA LYS A 134 -61.91 4.64 57.40
C LYS A 134 -61.34 5.97 56.93
N LEU A 135 -61.22 6.95 57.82
CA LEU A 135 -60.62 8.25 57.50
C LEU A 135 -59.13 8.11 57.13
N GLN A 136 -58.39 7.25 57.84
CA GLN A 136 -57.00 6.96 57.51
C GLN A 136 -56.87 6.34 56.11
N LEU A 137 -57.68 5.33 55.79
CA LEU A 137 -57.71 4.70 54.47
C LEU A 137 -58.07 5.69 53.36
N GLU A 138 -59.00 6.61 53.62
CA GLU A 138 -59.37 7.65 52.65
C GLU A 138 -58.22 8.63 52.41
N ASN A 139 -57.50 9.03 53.46
CA ASN A 139 -56.33 9.90 53.35
C ASN A 139 -55.17 9.21 52.62
N GLU A 140 -54.89 7.95 52.94
CA GLU A 140 -53.88 7.14 52.25
C GLU A 140 -54.25 6.95 50.78
N SER A 141 -55.52 6.65 50.47
CA SER A 141 -56.02 6.53 49.09
C SER A 141 -55.81 7.83 48.29
N LYS A 142 -56.13 8.99 48.90
CA LYS A 142 -55.87 10.31 48.28
C LYS A 142 -54.38 10.57 48.07
N ALA A 143 -53.53 10.19 49.03
CA ALA A 143 -52.07 10.33 48.91
C ALA A 143 -51.51 9.44 47.78
N PHE A 144 -51.98 8.18 47.67
CA PHE A 144 -51.60 7.28 46.59
C PHE A 144 -52.06 7.80 45.22
N ALA A 145 -53.26 8.35 45.12
CA ALA A 145 -53.76 8.95 43.88
C ALA A 145 -52.88 10.14 43.44
N SER A 146 -52.50 11.01 44.38
CA SER A 146 -51.61 12.13 44.10
C SER A 146 -50.21 11.68 43.67
N LEU A 147 -49.64 10.67 44.33
CA LEU A 147 -48.32 10.14 43.99
C LEU A 147 -48.33 9.46 42.60
N ARG A 148 -49.42 8.76 42.27
CA ARG A 148 -49.61 8.16 40.94
C ARG A 148 -49.67 9.24 39.85
N GLN A 149 -50.42 10.32 40.08
CA GLN A 149 -50.48 11.44 39.14
C GLN A 149 -49.09 12.07 38.92
N GLN A 150 -48.33 12.32 39.98
CA GLN A 150 -46.96 12.84 39.87
C GLN A 150 -46.04 11.90 39.07
N LEU A 151 -46.19 10.59 39.26
CA LEU A 151 -45.43 9.60 38.50
C LEU A 151 -45.81 9.60 37.02
N GLU A 152 -47.11 9.67 36.71
CA GLU A 152 -47.63 9.74 35.33
C GLU A 152 -47.14 11.02 34.62
N GLU A 153 -47.15 12.18 35.29
CA GLU A 153 -46.63 13.44 34.77
C GLU A 153 -45.10 13.37 34.54
N SER A 154 -44.35 12.79 35.48
CA SER A 154 -42.90 12.59 35.32
C SER A 154 -42.56 11.65 34.18
N LEU A 155 -43.32 10.57 34.00
CA LEU A 155 -43.13 9.62 32.89
C LEU A 155 -43.43 10.29 31.55
N ALA A 156 -44.54 11.01 31.44
CA ALA A 156 -44.90 11.74 30.22
C ALA A 156 -43.83 12.77 29.82
N SER A 157 -43.31 13.52 30.80
CA SER A 157 -42.22 14.48 30.56
C SER A 157 -40.94 13.79 30.09
N GLN A 158 -40.61 12.63 30.67
CA GLN A 158 -39.43 11.86 30.28
C GLN A 158 -39.58 11.26 28.87
N GLU A 159 -40.76 10.73 28.53
CA GLU A 159 -41.08 10.23 27.19
C GLU A 159 -40.97 11.33 26.12
N GLU A 160 -41.48 12.53 26.41
CA GLU A 160 -41.35 13.68 25.51
C GLU A 160 -39.87 14.06 25.31
N GLN A 161 -39.06 14.06 26.37
CA GLN A 161 -37.63 14.34 26.27
C GLN A 161 -36.90 13.30 25.40
N TYR A 162 -37.25 12.02 25.53
CA TYR A 162 -36.68 10.97 24.68
C TYR A 162 -37.11 11.10 23.22
N ALA A 163 -38.38 11.45 22.96
CA ALA A 163 -38.86 11.71 21.60
C ALA A 163 -38.09 12.87 20.94
N GLN A 164 -37.88 13.97 21.67
CA GLN A 164 -37.11 15.12 21.19
C GLN A 164 -35.64 14.76 20.89
N LYS A 165 -35.00 13.97 21.77
CA LYS A 165 -33.62 13.47 21.54
C LYS A 165 -33.57 12.55 20.32
N SER A 166 -34.53 11.64 20.18
CA SER A 166 -34.65 10.73 19.03
C SER A 166 -34.78 11.50 17.71
N HIS A 167 -35.68 12.49 17.65
CA HIS A 167 -35.83 13.36 16.47
C HIS A 167 -34.57 14.17 16.15
N THR A 168 -33.82 14.58 17.16
CA THR A 168 -32.56 15.31 16.96
C THR A 168 -31.48 14.39 16.39
N LEU A 169 -31.35 13.18 16.93
CA LEU A 169 -30.43 12.17 16.40
C LEU A 169 -30.78 11.77 14.97
N GLN A 170 -32.08 11.61 14.66
CA GLN A 170 -32.52 11.28 13.31
C GLN A 170 -32.12 12.38 12.31
N ARG A 171 -32.31 13.66 12.66
CA ARG A 171 -31.87 14.77 11.81
C ARG A 171 -30.36 14.77 11.58
N ILE A 172 -29.56 14.49 12.60
CA ILE A 172 -28.10 14.39 12.46
C ILE A 172 -27.73 13.24 11.51
N ILE A 173 -28.39 12.08 11.64
CA ILE A 173 -28.17 10.93 10.76
C ILE A 173 -28.49 11.29 9.30
N ASP A 174 -29.58 12.02 9.06
CA ASP A 174 -29.98 12.39 7.71
C ASP A 174 -29.01 13.39 7.07
N VAL A 175 -28.52 14.39 7.84
CA VAL A 175 -27.46 15.31 7.38
C VAL A 175 -26.16 14.55 7.04
N MET A 176 -25.73 13.63 7.91
CA MET A 176 -24.53 12.83 7.65
C MET A 176 -24.67 11.94 6.40
N LYS A 177 -25.88 11.43 6.11
CA LYS A 177 -26.14 10.65 4.89
C LYS A 177 -26.02 11.51 3.63
N GLU A 178 -26.52 12.75 3.67
CA GLU A 178 -26.37 13.70 2.56
C GLU A 178 -24.90 14.04 2.32
N GLU A 179 -24.13 14.34 3.38
CA GLU A 179 -22.70 14.61 3.26
C GLU A 179 -21.90 13.42 2.71
N LEU A 180 -22.24 12.19 3.11
CA LEU A 180 -21.63 10.98 2.56
C LEU A 180 -21.96 10.80 1.08
N HIS A 181 -23.20 11.06 0.68
CA HIS A 181 -23.62 10.98 -0.71
C HIS A 181 -22.87 11.98 -1.60
N ASP A 182 -22.74 13.23 -1.14
CA ASP A 182 -21.97 14.27 -1.84
C ASP A 182 -20.48 13.91 -1.95
N MET A 183 -19.93 13.31 -0.90
CA MET A 183 -18.55 12.83 -0.91
C MET A 183 -18.33 11.71 -1.93
N ASP A 184 -19.25 10.74 -2.00
CA ASP A 184 -19.21 9.65 -2.98
C ASP A 184 -19.32 10.18 -4.41
N LEU A 185 -20.23 11.12 -4.66
CA LEU A 185 -20.37 11.76 -5.98
C LEU A 185 -19.09 12.50 -6.39
N ASN A 186 -18.46 13.22 -5.47
CA ASN A 186 -17.19 13.90 -5.70
C ASN A 186 -16.05 12.90 -5.99
N LEU A 187 -15.98 11.79 -5.24
CA LEU A 187 -15.02 10.71 -5.50
C LEU A 187 -15.24 10.09 -6.88
N GLU A 188 -16.49 9.85 -7.29
CA GLU A 188 -16.80 9.32 -8.62
C GLU A 188 -16.36 10.29 -9.73
N MET A 189 -16.62 11.58 -9.57
CA MET A 189 -16.16 12.61 -10.51
C MET A 189 -14.63 12.66 -10.61
N ARG A 190 -13.92 12.62 -9.47
CA ARG A 190 -12.46 12.58 -9.44
C ARG A 190 -11.92 11.33 -10.12
N ASN A 191 -12.52 10.17 -9.89
CA ASN A 191 -12.13 8.92 -10.55
C ASN A 191 -12.31 9.02 -12.07
N LYS A 192 -13.42 9.59 -12.57
CA LYS A 192 -13.62 9.82 -14.01
C LYS A 192 -12.54 10.72 -14.62
N VAL A 193 -12.10 11.76 -13.91
CA VAL A 193 -11.00 12.64 -14.36
C VAL A 193 -9.67 11.88 -14.40
N VAL A 194 -9.39 11.05 -13.40
CA VAL A 194 -8.17 10.23 -13.37
C VAL A 194 -8.16 9.22 -14.52
N GLU A 195 -9.27 8.52 -14.75
CA GLU A 195 -9.42 7.56 -15.85
C GLU A 195 -9.23 8.23 -17.22
N GLU A 196 -9.78 9.43 -17.42
CA GLU A 196 -9.59 10.20 -18.65
C GLU A 196 -8.10 10.58 -18.86
N LYS A 197 -7.43 11.07 -17.81
CA LYS A 197 -5.99 11.37 -17.87
C LYS A 197 -5.15 10.14 -18.16
N TYR A 198 -5.50 8.99 -17.58
CA TYR A 198 -4.82 7.73 -17.86
C TYR A 198 -5.01 7.31 -19.32
N ARG A 199 -6.23 7.45 -19.86
CA ARG A 199 -6.51 7.18 -21.29
C ARG A 199 -5.67 8.08 -22.21
N GLN A 200 -5.56 9.37 -21.88
CA GLN A 200 -4.73 10.32 -22.62
C GLN A 200 -3.23 9.97 -22.56
N LEU A 201 -2.74 9.55 -21.38
CA LEU A 201 -1.34 9.12 -21.21
C LEU A 201 -1.03 7.85 -22.02
N MET A 202 -1.94 6.88 -22.03
CA MET A 202 -1.77 5.66 -22.83
C MET A 202 -1.75 5.98 -24.33
N ALA A 203 -2.60 6.91 -24.79
CA ALA A 203 -2.60 7.36 -26.19
C ALA A 203 -1.31 8.09 -26.56
N SER A 204 -0.78 8.97 -25.69
CA SER A 204 0.49 9.67 -25.94
C SER A 204 1.68 8.71 -25.90
N SER A 205 1.72 7.79 -24.95
CA SER A 205 2.74 6.73 -24.88
C SER A 205 2.77 5.89 -26.16
N GLY A 206 1.60 5.49 -26.68
CA GLY A 206 1.50 4.76 -27.96
C GLY A 206 1.95 5.58 -29.17
N LYS A 207 1.85 6.92 -29.12
CA LYS A 207 2.42 7.80 -30.15
C LYS A 207 3.95 7.83 -30.06
N TYR A 208 4.51 8.04 -28.87
CA TYR A 208 5.96 8.05 -28.67
C TYR A 208 6.60 6.72 -29.03
N GLN A 209 5.96 5.59 -28.71
CA GLN A 209 6.46 4.28 -29.06
C GLN A 209 6.56 4.08 -30.60
N ARG A 210 5.59 4.60 -31.36
CA ARG A 210 5.65 4.60 -32.83
C ARG A 210 6.77 5.48 -33.35
N GLU A 211 6.89 6.71 -32.84
CA GLU A 211 7.98 7.63 -33.21
C GLU A 211 9.36 7.04 -32.92
N CYS A 212 9.54 6.37 -31.77
CA CYS A 212 10.78 5.65 -31.45
C CYS A 212 11.04 4.48 -32.41
N GLY A 213 9.99 3.76 -32.83
CA GLY A 213 10.11 2.69 -33.82
C GLY A 213 10.54 3.18 -35.20
N GLU A 214 9.97 4.32 -35.64
CA GLU A 214 10.34 4.98 -36.89
C GLU A 214 11.79 5.47 -36.85
N LEU A 215 12.19 6.17 -35.79
CA LEU A 215 13.56 6.64 -35.61
C LEU A 215 14.57 5.48 -35.55
N THR A 216 14.22 4.39 -34.88
CA THR A 216 15.08 3.19 -34.82
C THR A 216 15.29 2.59 -36.21
N SER A 217 14.23 2.55 -37.02
CA SER A 217 14.31 2.05 -38.40
C SER A 217 15.16 2.96 -39.28
N GLU A 218 15.04 4.28 -39.10
CA GLU A 218 15.84 5.26 -39.84
C GLU A 218 17.32 5.21 -39.47
N VAL A 219 17.66 5.04 -38.19
CA VAL A 219 19.05 4.86 -37.75
C VAL A 219 19.66 3.62 -38.40
N LYS A 220 18.95 2.48 -38.41
CA LYS A 220 19.44 1.26 -39.07
C LYS A 220 19.71 1.48 -40.56
N ARG A 221 18.79 2.18 -41.25
CA ARG A 221 18.95 2.51 -42.67
C ARG A 221 20.18 3.38 -42.91
N LEU A 222 20.43 4.37 -42.06
CA LEU A 222 21.61 5.24 -42.14
C LEU A 222 22.91 4.48 -41.84
N GLU A 223 22.91 3.57 -40.88
CA GLU A 223 24.07 2.70 -40.58
C GLU A 223 24.43 1.80 -41.76
N GLU A 224 23.43 1.23 -42.45
CA GLU A 224 23.64 0.44 -43.66
C GLU A 224 24.20 1.28 -44.81
N ALA A 225 23.66 2.49 -45.01
CA ALA A 225 24.17 3.43 -46.01
C ALA A 225 25.63 3.83 -45.71
N LEU A 226 25.96 4.09 -44.43
CA LEU A 226 27.32 4.42 -44.01
C LEU A 226 28.29 3.25 -44.25
N LYS A 227 27.86 2.02 -43.96
CA LYS A 227 28.66 0.81 -44.28
C LYS A 227 28.93 0.69 -45.77
N GLU A 228 27.94 0.99 -46.61
CA GLU A 228 28.10 0.94 -48.06
C GLU A 228 29.06 2.02 -48.58
N GLU A 229 28.95 3.26 -48.09
CA GLU A 229 29.92 4.31 -48.42
C GLU A 229 31.34 3.97 -47.92
N GLY A 230 31.46 3.30 -46.77
CA GLY A 230 32.74 2.77 -46.28
C GLY A 230 33.38 1.77 -47.25
N ARG A 231 32.60 0.84 -47.82
CA ARG A 231 33.08 -0.10 -48.85
C ARG A 231 33.52 0.61 -50.13
N LYS A 232 32.76 1.61 -50.57
CA LYS A 232 33.13 2.42 -51.75
C LYS A 232 34.46 3.16 -51.53
N LEU A 233 34.66 3.73 -50.34
CA LEU A 233 35.94 4.37 -49.99
C LEU A 233 37.09 3.36 -50.04
N GLU A 234 36.94 2.19 -49.43
CA GLU A 234 37.97 1.13 -49.45
C GLU A 234 38.33 0.70 -50.89
N MET A 235 37.33 0.56 -51.76
CA MET A 235 37.56 0.31 -53.19
C MET A 235 38.34 1.44 -53.86
N LEU A 236 37.99 2.71 -53.60
CA LEU A 236 38.70 3.86 -54.17
C LEU A 236 40.14 3.98 -53.66
N GLU A 237 40.40 3.62 -52.40
CA GLU A 237 41.75 3.57 -51.85
C GLU A 237 42.60 2.50 -52.54
N SER A 238 42.05 1.31 -52.77
CA SER A 238 42.71 0.26 -53.56
C SER A 238 43.04 0.70 -54.99
N VAL A 239 42.11 1.41 -55.65
CA VAL A 239 42.35 2.00 -56.98
C VAL A 239 43.46 3.05 -56.93
N ARG A 240 43.43 3.97 -55.95
CA ARG A 240 44.46 4.99 -55.75
C ARG A 240 45.84 4.36 -55.58
N ASP A 241 45.94 3.31 -54.76
CA ASP A 241 47.21 2.66 -54.47
C ASP A 241 47.74 1.88 -55.69
N SER A 242 46.83 1.26 -56.46
CA SER A 242 47.15 0.65 -57.76
C SER A 242 47.69 1.69 -58.77
N LEU A 243 47.07 2.87 -58.84
CA LEU A 243 47.52 3.96 -59.70
C LEU A 243 48.88 4.50 -59.28
N LYS A 244 49.15 4.67 -57.98
CA LYS A 244 50.47 5.06 -57.48
C LYS A 244 51.54 4.03 -57.84
N ALA A 245 51.24 2.74 -57.72
CA ALA A 245 52.16 1.68 -58.12
C ALA A 245 52.46 1.72 -59.63
N GLU A 246 51.46 1.98 -60.46
CA GLU A 246 51.63 2.12 -61.91
C GLU A 246 52.43 3.38 -62.28
N GLU A 247 52.19 4.50 -61.58
CA GLU A 247 52.98 5.72 -61.73
C GLU A 247 54.45 5.47 -61.37
N GLN A 248 54.72 4.76 -60.28
CA GLN A 248 56.09 4.40 -59.87
C GLN A 248 56.77 3.53 -60.93
N LYS A 249 56.09 2.51 -61.47
CA LYS A 249 56.63 1.69 -62.57
C LYS A 249 57.01 2.53 -63.79
N LYS A 250 56.19 3.52 -64.14
CA LYS A 250 56.48 4.45 -65.25
C LYS A 250 57.69 5.33 -64.94
N ARG A 251 57.85 5.82 -63.71
CA ARG A 251 59.05 6.55 -63.27
C ARG A 251 60.30 5.68 -63.37
N ASP A 252 60.26 4.46 -62.85
CA ASP A 252 61.39 3.52 -62.93
C ASP A 252 61.74 3.16 -64.39
N MET A 253 60.74 3.04 -65.28
CA MET A 253 60.95 2.80 -66.70
C MET A 253 61.61 4.01 -67.39
N LEU A 254 61.19 5.23 -67.06
CA LEU A 254 61.80 6.46 -67.56
C LEU A 254 63.26 6.58 -67.10
N GLU A 255 63.55 6.32 -65.83
CA GLU A 255 64.92 6.35 -65.30
C GLU A 255 65.83 5.32 -65.99
N ARG A 256 65.32 4.10 -66.23
CA ARG A 256 66.04 3.10 -67.04
C ARG A 256 66.32 3.60 -68.45
N ASN A 257 65.33 4.16 -69.13
CA ASN A 257 65.49 4.71 -70.48
C ASN A 257 66.49 5.87 -70.52
N GLU A 258 66.48 6.74 -69.51
CA GLU A 258 67.46 7.82 -69.37
C GLU A 258 68.88 7.28 -69.14
N SER A 259 69.04 6.25 -68.32
CA SER A 259 70.33 5.58 -68.11
C SER A 259 70.83 4.90 -69.40
N GLU A 260 69.95 4.26 -70.16
CA GLU A 260 70.27 3.64 -71.44
C GLU A 260 70.65 4.70 -72.49
N LYS A 261 69.92 5.83 -72.51
CA LYS A 261 70.28 6.96 -73.37
C LYS A 261 71.65 7.51 -73.01
N ALA A 262 71.97 7.68 -71.72
CA ALA A 262 73.27 8.15 -71.28
C ALA A 262 74.42 7.21 -71.68
N THR A 263 74.22 5.88 -71.61
CA THR A 263 75.22 4.92 -72.08
C THR A 263 75.40 4.95 -73.61
N LYS A 264 74.31 5.07 -74.37
CA LYS A 264 74.34 5.29 -75.83
C LYS A 264 75.08 6.58 -76.18
N ASP A 265 74.80 7.68 -75.49
CA ASP A 265 75.49 8.96 -75.69
C ASP A 265 76.99 8.86 -75.39
N SER A 266 77.37 8.11 -74.35
CA SER A 266 78.78 7.80 -74.05
C SER A 266 79.45 6.98 -75.15
N LEU A 267 78.76 5.95 -75.68
CA LEU A 267 79.26 5.14 -76.79
C LEU A 267 79.44 5.99 -78.05
N ILE A 268 78.47 6.86 -78.35
CA ILE A 268 78.54 7.82 -79.45
C ILE A 268 79.77 8.72 -79.30
N LYS A 269 80.07 9.23 -78.09
CA LYS A 269 81.29 10.02 -77.84
C LYS A 269 82.58 9.21 -78.10
N VAL A 270 82.64 7.96 -77.66
CA VAL A 270 83.80 7.08 -77.91
C VAL A 270 83.97 6.81 -79.41
N LEU A 271 82.88 6.53 -80.12
CA LEU A 271 82.90 6.33 -81.57
C LEU A 271 83.33 7.60 -82.31
N HIS A 272 82.86 8.79 -81.91
CA HIS A 272 83.32 10.05 -82.48
C HIS A 272 84.83 10.25 -82.26
N ALA A 273 85.33 10.04 -81.05
CA ALA A 273 86.77 10.11 -80.76
C ALA A 273 87.58 9.13 -81.65
N ARG A 274 87.07 7.90 -81.84
CA ARG A 274 87.71 6.90 -82.71
C ARG A 274 87.67 7.31 -84.18
N ILE A 275 86.57 7.88 -84.66
CA ILE A 275 86.48 8.43 -86.01
C ILE A 275 87.51 9.53 -86.19
N ASP A 276 87.69 10.41 -85.20
CA ASP A 276 88.67 11.49 -85.27
C ASP A 276 90.12 10.96 -85.22
N GLU A 277 90.42 9.95 -84.41
CA GLU A 277 91.69 9.21 -84.46
C GLU A 277 91.96 8.61 -85.85
N LEU A 278 90.95 7.98 -86.44
CA LEU A 278 91.06 7.38 -87.77
C LEU A 278 91.22 8.45 -88.85
N LYS A 279 90.53 9.59 -88.75
CA LYS A 279 90.73 10.73 -89.65
C LYS A 279 92.15 11.27 -89.55
N GLU A 280 92.70 11.39 -88.34
CA GLU A 280 94.07 11.88 -88.17
C GLU A 280 95.09 10.86 -88.67
N ARG A 281 94.89 9.55 -88.43
CA ARG A 281 95.68 8.49 -89.08
C ARG A 281 95.58 8.52 -90.59
N ASN A 282 94.37 8.73 -91.13
CA ASN A 282 94.15 8.82 -92.56
C ASN A 282 94.79 10.09 -93.15
N LYS A 283 94.83 11.20 -92.41
CA LYS A 283 95.58 12.42 -92.76
C LYS A 283 97.09 12.18 -92.74
N VAL A 284 97.62 11.43 -91.77
CA VAL A 284 99.02 10.99 -91.74
C VAL A 284 99.33 10.05 -92.91
N LEU A 285 98.43 9.10 -93.22
CA LEU A 285 98.55 8.21 -94.38
C LEU A 285 98.42 8.96 -95.70
N ARG A 286 97.55 9.97 -95.81
CA ARG A 286 97.51 10.89 -96.96
C ARG A 286 98.80 11.72 -97.04
N GLY A 287 99.39 12.10 -95.91
CA GLY A 287 100.73 12.70 -95.87
C GLY A 287 101.83 11.74 -96.34
N ALA A 288 101.72 10.45 -96.06
CA ALA A 288 102.67 9.42 -96.48
C ALA A 288 102.46 8.93 -97.93
N VAL A 289 101.24 9.02 -98.46
CA VAL A 289 100.87 8.65 -99.83
C VAL A 289 101.04 9.83 -100.80
N MET A 290 101.16 11.08 -100.31
CA MET A 290 101.45 12.29 -101.11
C MET A 290 102.95 12.50 -101.42
N HIS A 291 103.73 11.43 -101.53
CA HIS A 291 105.05 11.39 -102.18
C HIS A 291 105.16 10.31 -103.28
N SER A 292 104.04 9.70 -103.70
CA SER A 292 103.98 8.99 -104.98
C SER A 292 102.62 9.24 -105.62
N ASP A 293 102.65 9.77 -106.83
CA ASP A 293 101.54 9.84 -107.78
C ASP A 293 100.63 11.07 -107.74
N THR A 294 101.25 12.16 -108.16
CA THR A 294 100.79 13.01 -109.27
C THR A 294 100.09 12.20 -110.39
N ARG A 295 98.77 12.36 -110.54
CA ARG A 295 97.97 12.48 -111.82
C ARG A 295 96.59 11.80 -111.73
N GLN A 296 95.55 12.60 -111.45
CA GLN A 296 94.17 12.61 -112.02
C GLN A 296 93.31 13.45 -111.06
N LEU A 297 93.04 14.75 -111.30
CA LEU A 297 92.02 15.31 -112.23
C LEU A 297 90.81 14.39 -112.41
N ASP A 298 89.55 14.81 -112.28
CA ASP A 298 88.92 16.09 -111.94
C ASP A 298 87.39 15.85 -112.01
N LEU A 299 86.61 16.82 -111.51
CA LEU A 299 85.16 17.04 -111.72
C LEU A 299 84.18 16.18 -110.90
N GLU A 300 83.12 16.70 -110.28
CA GLU A 300 82.54 18.02 -109.98
C GLU A 300 81.31 17.67 -109.07
N VAL A 301 81.10 18.24 -107.88
CA VAL A 301 80.57 19.58 -107.59
C VAL A 301 79.23 19.88 -108.29
N LYS A 302 78.10 19.75 -107.58
CA LYS A 302 77.14 20.85 -107.28
C LYS A 302 75.75 20.42 -106.77
N LEU A 303 75.25 21.25 -105.85
CA LEU A 303 73.84 21.61 -105.57
C LEU A 303 72.93 20.51 -104.99
N SER A 304 72.06 20.76 -104.01
CA SER A 304 71.30 21.98 -103.73
C SER A 304 70.75 21.99 -102.30
N ALA A 305 70.70 23.19 -101.73
CA ALA A 305 69.93 23.55 -100.55
C ALA A 305 68.41 23.40 -100.77
N SER A 306 67.67 23.41 -99.65
CA SER A 306 66.34 24.04 -99.47
C SER A 306 65.10 23.12 -99.38
N MET A 307 64.42 23.23 -98.22
CA MET A 307 62.96 23.06 -97.97
C MET A 307 62.40 21.63 -98.02
N THR A 308 61.79 21.07 -96.96
CA THR A 308 60.50 21.52 -96.41
C THR A 308 60.18 20.81 -95.07
N ASP A 309 60.23 21.55 -93.95
CA ASP A 309 59.64 21.16 -92.66
C ASP A 309 58.12 21.45 -92.62
N LYS A 310 57.36 20.94 -93.61
CA LYS A 310 55.93 21.24 -93.76
C LYS A 310 55.05 20.00 -93.99
N ALA A 311 55.28 18.95 -93.21
CA ALA A 311 54.38 17.77 -93.17
C ALA A 311 54.13 17.20 -91.76
N VAL A 312 54.89 17.62 -90.74
CA VAL A 312 54.76 17.10 -89.36
C VAL A 312 53.91 18.00 -88.44
N ALA A 313 53.68 19.27 -88.83
CA ALA A 313 52.85 20.20 -88.06
C ALA A 313 51.34 20.06 -88.31
N GLU A 314 50.92 19.55 -89.47
CA GLU A 314 49.51 19.51 -89.88
C GLU A 314 48.71 18.33 -89.31
N LYS A 315 49.39 17.26 -88.85
CA LYS A 315 48.75 16.15 -88.13
C LYS A 315 48.55 16.43 -86.63
N ARG A 316 49.36 17.34 -86.04
CA ARG A 316 49.24 17.72 -84.62
C ARG A 316 48.09 18.68 -84.32
N ILE A 317 47.60 19.43 -85.31
CA ILE A 317 46.49 20.38 -85.13
C ILE A 317 45.13 19.66 -85.17
N LYS A 318 44.95 18.61 -85.99
CA LYS A 318 43.71 17.80 -86.03
C LYS A 318 43.47 16.96 -84.77
N ASP A 319 44.52 16.47 -84.12
CA ASP A 319 44.42 15.71 -82.87
C ASP A 319 44.29 16.63 -81.64
N SER A 320 44.62 17.92 -81.78
CA SER A 320 44.42 18.96 -80.75
C SER A 320 42.97 19.43 -80.69
N ASP A 321 42.33 19.66 -81.85
CA ASP A 321 40.97 20.19 -81.91
C ASP A 321 39.90 19.19 -81.44
N THR A 322 40.11 17.88 -81.67
CA THR A 322 39.26 16.82 -81.09
C THR A 322 39.42 16.71 -79.57
N LYS A 323 40.63 16.93 -79.05
CA LYS A 323 40.90 16.93 -77.61
C LYS A 323 40.31 18.15 -76.89
N VAL A 324 40.35 19.32 -77.53
CA VAL A 324 39.73 20.54 -77.00
C VAL A 324 38.19 20.45 -77.05
N ALA A 325 37.61 19.79 -78.06
CA ALA A 325 36.17 19.54 -78.11
C ALA A 325 35.71 18.58 -76.98
N MET A 326 36.43 17.48 -76.74
CA MET A 326 36.13 16.57 -75.63
C MET A 326 36.24 17.26 -74.26
N LEU A 327 37.27 18.08 -74.04
CA LEU A 327 37.44 18.81 -72.79
C LEU A 327 36.37 19.89 -72.57
N LYS A 328 35.82 20.48 -73.64
CA LYS A 328 34.70 21.44 -73.54
C LYS A 328 33.38 20.75 -73.18
N GLU A 329 33.14 19.54 -73.69
CA GLU A 329 31.97 18.72 -73.33
C GLU A 329 32.06 18.23 -71.87
N GLU A 330 33.23 17.75 -71.44
CA GLU A 330 33.50 17.36 -70.05
C GLU A 330 33.32 18.53 -69.08
N LEU A 331 33.79 19.73 -69.45
CA LEU A 331 33.61 20.93 -68.65
C LEU A 331 32.14 21.36 -68.57
N ALA A 332 31.37 21.19 -69.65
CA ALA A 332 29.94 21.51 -69.67
C ALA A 332 29.12 20.55 -68.78
N ILE A 333 29.44 19.25 -68.80
CA ILE A 333 28.84 18.25 -67.90
C ILE A 333 29.20 18.56 -66.45
N GLY A 334 30.47 18.84 -66.15
CA GLY A 334 30.92 19.20 -64.80
C GLY A 334 30.30 20.48 -64.25
N ILE A 335 30.05 21.50 -65.10
CA ILE A 335 29.34 22.72 -64.69
C ILE A 335 27.88 22.43 -64.36
N ASN A 336 27.22 21.54 -65.11
CA ASN A 336 25.81 21.20 -64.89
C ASN A 336 25.63 20.32 -63.64
N GLU A 337 26.54 19.37 -63.41
CA GLU A 337 26.58 18.56 -62.18
C GLU A 337 26.90 19.41 -60.95
N LYS A 338 27.82 20.37 -61.06
CA LYS A 338 28.10 21.34 -60.00
C LYS A 338 26.88 22.20 -59.67
N LYS A 339 26.10 22.63 -60.68
CA LYS A 339 24.84 23.35 -60.45
C LYS A 339 23.79 22.47 -59.76
N LYS A 340 23.69 21.19 -60.14
CA LYS A 340 22.78 20.22 -59.52
C LYS A 340 23.16 19.98 -58.04
N MET A 341 24.44 19.75 -57.75
CA MET A 341 24.93 19.59 -56.38
C MET A 341 24.75 20.86 -55.54
N LEU A 342 24.94 22.05 -56.11
CA LEU A 342 24.71 23.31 -55.39
C LEU A 342 23.23 23.52 -55.05
N ALA A 343 22.30 23.13 -55.94
CA ALA A 343 20.86 23.17 -55.67
C ALA A 343 20.45 22.17 -54.59
N GLU A 344 21.02 20.97 -54.60
CA GLU A 344 20.76 19.92 -53.60
C GLU A 344 21.31 20.29 -52.21
N VAL A 345 22.51 20.88 -52.15
CA VAL A 345 23.08 21.43 -50.91
C VAL A 345 22.25 22.60 -50.37
N ALA A 346 21.68 23.44 -51.24
CA ALA A 346 20.78 24.51 -50.81
C ALA A 346 19.47 23.97 -50.23
N ALA A 347 18.89 22.92 -50.83
CA ALA A 347 17.70 22.25 -50.32
C ALA A 347 17.95 21.60 -48.94
N LEU A 348 19.05 20.85 -48.79
CA LEU A 348 19.43 20.22 -47.52
C LEU A 348 19.71 21.23 -46.40
N ARG A 349 20.26 22.41 -46.73
CA ARG A 349 20.45 23.50 -45.75
C ARG A 349 19.12 24.10 -45.29
N SER A 350 18.14 24.23 -46.19
CA SER A 350 16.79 24.69 -45.84
C SER A 350 16.07 23.69 -44.93
N ASP A 351 16.16 22.39 -45.25
CA ASP A 351 15.55 21.32 -44.44
C ASP A 351 16.21 21.20 -43.07
N LEU A 352 17.54 21.36 -42.98
CA LEU A 352 18.27 21.39 -41.71
C LEU A 352 17.88 22.61 -40.85
N ALA A 353 17.62 23.76 -41.47
CA ALA A 353 17.14 24.96 -40.77
C ALA A 353 15.71 24.77 -40.23
N GLN A 354 14.82 24.11 -40.98
CA GLN A 354 13.46 23.77 -40.49
C GLN A 354 13.46 22.67 -39.42
N MET A 355 14.40 21.72 -39.49
CA MET A 355 14.57 20.69 -38.45
C MET A 355 15.08 21.29 -37.14
N LYS A 356 16.01 22.25 -37.19
CA LYS A 356 16.53 22.94 -36.00
C LYS A 356 15.43 23.68 -35.24
N THR A 357 14.58 24.45 -35.92
CA THR A 357 13.47 25.19 -35.28
C THR A 357 12.39 24.27 -34.68
N LYS A 358 12.14 23.10 -35.28
CA LYS A 358 11.23 22.07 -34.71
C LYS A 358 11.87 21.27 -33.56
N SER A 359 13.19 21.10 -33.55
CA SER A 359 13.91 20.42 -32.45
C SER A 359 14.03 21.30 -31.21
N GLU A 360 14.25 22.61 -31.37
CA GLU A 360 14.36 23.55 -30.26
C GLU A 360 13.05 23.68 -29.46
N GLY A 361 11.89 23.55 -30.13
CA GLY A 361 10.58 23.47 -29.48
C GLY A 361 10.41 22.23 -28.59
N ARG A 362 10.83 21.05 -29.08
CA ARG A 362 10.77 19.78 -28.32
C ARG A 362 11.76 19.74 -27.17
N ASP A 363 12.96 20.30 -27.35
CA ASP A 363 13.96 20.42 -26.29
C ASP A 363 13.54 21.40 -25.18
N SER A 364 12.71 22.39 -25.50
CA SER A 364 12.14 23.28 -24.49
C SER A 364 11.05 22.60 -23.65
N GLU A 365 10.27 21.71 -24.26
CA GLU A 365 9.23 20.93 -23.57
C GLU A 365 9.85 19.79 -22.75
N PHE A 366 10.84 19.08 -23.28
CA PHE A 366 11.65 18.13 -22.53
C PHE A 366 12.41 18.79 -21.37
N ARG A 367 12.90 20.02 -21.53
CA ARG A 367 13.49 20.76 -20.40
C ARG A 367 12.46 21.12 -19.34
N ARG A 368 11.22 21.47 -19.71
CA ARG A 368 10.15 21.73 -18.74
C ARG A 368 9.71 20.46 -18.02
N LEU A 369 9.53 19.36 -18.75
CA LEU A 369 9.20 18.05 -18.19
C LEU A 369 10.31 17.53 -17.29
N ARG A 370 11.58 17.62 -17.71
CA ARG A 370 12.74 17.26 -16.88
C ARG A 370 12.85 18.17 -15.65
N ALA A 371 12.64 19.48 -15.77
CA ALA A 371 12.59 20.39 -14.61
C ALA A 371 11.41 20.08 -13.66
N THR A 372 10.26 19.66 -14.19
CA THR A 372 9.10 19.25 -13.35
C THR A 372 9.38 17.93 -12.65
N LEU A 373 10.02 16.99 -13.36
CA LEU A 373 10.42 15.68 -12.84
C LEU A 373 11.55 15.83 -11.82
N ASP A 374 12.48 16.77 -12.02
CA ASP A 374 13.53 17.15 -11.07
C ASP A 374 12.92 17.84 -9.84
N VAL A 375 11.92 18.73 -9.98
CA VAL A 375 11.22 19.32 -8.83
C VAL A 375 10.40 18.28 -8.05
N LEU A 376 9.76 17.32 -8.73
CA LEU A 376 9.05 16.21 -8.08
C LEU A 376 10.02 15.21 -7.42
N LEU A 377 11.12 14.89 -8.08
CA LEU A 377 12.21 14.07 -7.53
C LEU A 377 12.90 14.80 -6.39
N GLU A 378 13.05 16.13 -6.40
CA GLU A 378 13.58 16.92 -5.29
C GLU A 378 12.58 17.05 -4.14
N GLY A 379 11.28 17.08 -4.41
CA GLY A 379 10.24 16.95 -3.38
C GLY A 379 10.26 15.58 -2.69
N MET A 380 10.58 14.50 -3.41
CA MET A 380 10.76 13.15 -2.83
C MET A 380 12.17 12.92 -2.26
N SER A 381 13.17 13.60 -2.82
CA SER A 381 14.60 13.49 -2.46
C SER A 381 14.99 14.43 -1.33
N THR A 382 14.24 15.47 -0.99
CA THR A 382 14.52 16.29 0.20
C THR A 382 14.23 15.51 1.50
N VAL A 383 13.22 14.64 1.49
CA VAL A 383 12.97 13.66 2.56
C VAL A 383 14.07 12.59 2.59
N GLU A 384 14.51 12.07 1.43
CA GLU A 384 15.59 11.07 1.35
C GLU A 384 17.01 11.68 1.52
N ARG A 385 17.21 12.99 1.30
CA ARG A 385 18.48 13.73 1.50
C ARG A 385 18.67 14.07 2.97
N HIS A 386 17.62 14.40 3.71
CA HIS A 386 17.73 14.45 5.18
C HIS A 386 17.98 13.06 5.78
N ARG A 387 17.53 11.99 5.10
CA ARG A 387 17.79 10.58 5.47
C ARG A 387 19.25 10.13 5.33
N LEU A 388 20.06 10.80 4.50
CA LEU A 388 21.46 10.43 4.21
C LEU A 388 22.51 11.52 4.48
N LEU A 389 22.13 12.79 4.60
CA LEU A 389 23.04 13.94 4.76
C LEU A 389 22.84 14.67 6.09
N GLY A 390 22.63 13.93 7.17
CA GLY A 390 22.91 14.40 8.52
C GLY A 390 24.43 14.39 8.79
N LYS A 391 25.15 15.37 8.22
CA LYS A 391 26.51 15.80 8.61
C LYS A 391 27.62 14.73 8.67
N GLU A 392 28.11 14.27 7.53
CA GLU A 392 29.55 14.01 7.36
C GLU A 392 29.99 14.60 6.02
N GLU A 393 30.15 15.94 6.01
CA GLU A 393 30.99 16.62 5.04
C GLU A 393 32.43 16.17 5.26
N GLY A 394 32.84 15.08 4.63
CA GLY A 394 34.22 14.63 4.69
C GLY A 394 34.43 13.23 4.16
N ASN A 395 34.79 13.11 2.88
CA ASN A 395 35.57 12.00 2.31
C ASN A 395 35.12 10.57 2.66
N SER A 396 34.16 10.00 1.94
CA SER A 396 34.19 8.53 1.72
C SER A 396 33.30 8.08 0.56
N HIS A 397 33.81 8.15 -0.66
CA HIS A 397 33.26 7.35 -1.78
C HIS A 397 33.71 5.87 -1.72
N GLU A 398 34.43 5.44 -0.68
CA GLU A 398 34.94 4.06 -0.52
C GLU A 398 34.49 3.32 0.77
N ALA A 399 33.78 3.97 1.69
CA ALA A 399 33.39 3.30 2.93
C ALA A 399 32.12 2.45 2.72
N GLY A 400 32.31 1.17 2.39
CA GLY A 400 31.25 0.17 2.28
C GLY A 400 30.31 0.10 3.50
N TRP A 401 29.20 -0.62 3.34
CA TRP A 401 28.18 -0.80 4.38
C TRP A 401 28.80 -1.42 5.65
N SER A 402 28.64 -0.75 6.81
CA SER A 402 29.25 -1.15 8.08
C SER A 402 28.22 -1.30 9.20
N ASN A 403 28.57 -2.00 10.28
CA ASN A 403 27.67 -2.19 11.43
C ASN A 403 27.22 -0.86 12.05
N LYS A 404 28.14 0.10 12.18
CA LYS A 404 27.86 1.44 12.71
C LYS A 404 26.84 2.19 11.86
N LYS A 405 26.97 2.13 10.53
CA LYS A 405 25.99 2.70 9.60
C LYS A 405 24.62 2.02 9.73
N ALA A 406 24.59 0.71 9.90
CA ALA A 406 23.35 -0.03 10.09
C ALA A 406 22.62 0.34 11.39
N ILE A 407 23.37 0.54 12.49
CA ILE A 407 22.85 0.97 13.80
C ILE A 407 22.35 2.42 13.72
N GLN A 408 23.13 3.32 13.13
CA GLN A 408 22.74 4.72 12.95
C GLN A 408 21.47 4.85 12.09
N ARG A 409 21.36 4.08 11.01
CA ARG A 409 20.14 4.02 10.20
C ARG A 409 18.95 3.57 11.04
N ALA A 410 19.11 2.54 11.87
CA ALA A 410 18.01 2.08 12.72
C ALA A 410 17.55 3.16 13.70
N LEU A 411 18.48 3.92 14.31
CA LEU A 411 18.16 5.04 15.19
C LEU A 411 17.40 6.16 14.46
N VAL A 412 17.90 6.62 13.32
CA VAL A 412 17.24 7.68 12.52
C VAL A 412 15.86 7.21 12.06
N CYS A 413 15.77 5.97 11.57
CA CYS A 413 14.52 5.39 11.14
C CYS A 413 13.53 5.21 12.29
N MET A 414 14.00 4.99 13.53
CA MET A 414 13.13 4.91 14.71
C MET A 414 12.44 6.24 15.00
N ASP A 415 13.17 7.35 14.93
CA ASP A 415 12.61 8.69 15.14
C ASP A 415 11.52 8.98 14.09
N GLU A 416 11.82 8.77 12.81
CA GLU A 416 10.86 8.96 11.71
C GLU A 416 9.64 8.04 11.83
N PHE A 417 9.88 6.77 12.17
CA PHE A 417 8.83 5.78 12.37
C PHE A 417 7.91 6.16 13.52
N GLU A 418 8.44 6.80 14.56
CA GLU A 418 7.70 7.30 15.72
C GLU A 418 6.94 8.61 15.45
N GLU A 419 7.15 9.29 14.33
CA GLU A 419 6.40 10.51 13.98
C GLU A 419 5.40 10.25 12.84
N THR A 420 5.72 9.34 11.93
CA THR A 420 4.96 9.11 10.69
C THR A 420 3.63 8.37 10.90
N GLN A 421 2.54 8.92 10.36
CA GLN A 421 1.26 8.23 10.16
C GLN A 421 1.18 7.71 8.72
N PHE A 422 0.97 6.40 8.55
CA PHE A 422 0.89 5.77 7.23
C PHE A 422 -0.56 5.65 6.80
N SER A 423 -0.83 5.89 5.52
CA SER A 423 -2.18 5.73 4.97
C SER A 423 -2.09 5.49 3.47
N ARG A 424 -3.09 4.78 2.92
CA ARG A 424 -3.15 4.46 1.48
C ARG A 424 -3.23 5.70 0.58
N LYS A 425 -3.78 6.81 1.09
CA LYS A 425 -3.86 8.10 0.37
C LYS A 425 -2.65 9.01 0.63
N GLY A 426 -1.81 8.69 1.62
CA GLY A 426 -0.66 9.49 2.05
C GLY A 426 0.66 8.77 1.77
N LYS A 427 1.56 8.72 2.78
CA LYS A 427 2.83 7.99 2.67
C LYS A 427 2.57 6.48 2.72
N THR A 428 2.80 5.79 1.60
CA THR A 428 2.82 4.34 1.52
C THR A 428 4.02 3.78 2.27
N LEU A 429 3.81 2.79 3.13
CA LEU A 429 4.88 2.14 3.87
C LEU A 429 5.86 1.44 2.92
N THR A 430 7.16 1.75 3.01
CA THR A 430 8.22 0.98 2.38
C THR A 430 9.05 0.23 3.43
N PHE A 431 9.75 -0.83 3.03
CA PHE A 431 10.58 -1.62 3.97
C PHE A 431 11.68 -0.78 4.64
N LYS A 432 12.17 0.25 3.94
CA LYS A 432 13.19 1.17 4.47
C LYS A 432 12.66 2.04 5.61
N ASP A 433 11.34 2.28 5.65
CA ASP A 433 10.70 3.13 6.66
C ASP A 433 10.45 2.40 7.99
N ILE A 434 10.69 1.08 8.02
CA ILE A 434 10.65 0.30 9.25
C ILE A 434 12.06 0.22 9.82
N PRO A 435 12.26 0.55 11.11
CA PRO A 435 13.55 0.50 11.80
C PRO A 435 13.98 -0.94 12.07
N SER A 436 14.21 -1.71 11.01
CA SER A 436 14.49 -3.13 11.06
C SER A 436 15.88 -3.35 11.68
N PRO A 437 16.01 -4.03 12.84
CA PRO A 437 17.28 -4.21 13.55
C PRO A 437 18.13 -5.30 12.88
N VAL A 438 18.72 -4.98 11.72
CA VAL A 438 19.61 -5.86 10.96
C VAL A 438 20.86 -5.11 10.54
N LEU A 439 21.99 -5.83 10.49
CA LEU A 439 23.29 -5.27 10.07
C LEU A 439 23.48 -5.24 8.56
N ASN A 440 22.57 -5.82 7.78
CA ASN A 440 22.65 -5.86 6.32
C ASN A 440 22.09 -4.58 5.68
N ASP A 441 22.56 -4.27 4.47
CA ASP A 441 21.97 -3.21 3.66
C ASP A 441 20.55 -3.63 3.22
N LEU A 442 19.57 -2.75 3.44
CA LEU A 442 18.19 -2.99 3.06
C LEU A 442 17.94 -2.91 1.55
N SER A 443 18.88 -2.37 0.76
CA SER A 443 18.77 -2.30 -0.70
C SER A 443 18.67 -3.69 -1.36
N ALA A 444 19.27 -4.71 -0.73
CA ALA A 444 19.31 -6.08 -1.21
C ALA A 444 18.49 -7.04 -0.33
N PHE A 445 17.57 -6.52 0.50
CA PHE A 445 16.94 -7.28 1.57
C PHE A 445 15.42 -7.09 1.60
N TRP A 446 14.69 -8.16 1.89
CA TRP A 446 13.23 -8.14 1.99
C TRP A 446 12.74 -8.44 3.40
N PRO A 447 11.49 -8.07 3.77
CA PRO A 447 10.94 -8.38 5.09
C PRO A 447 11.06 -9.86 5.48
N ARG A 448 10.91 -10.77 4.52
CA ARG A 448 10.97 -12.22 4.73
C ARG A 448 12.35 -12.74 5.10
N ASP A 449 13.41 -11.98 4.82
CA ASP A 449 14.78 -12.37 5.13
C ASP A 449 15.17 -12.06 6.59
N ILE A 450 14.30 -11.33 7.31
CA ILE A 450 14.49 -11.04 8.73
C ILE A 450 14.37 -12.34 9.52
N THR A 451 15.47 -12.73 10.13
CA THR A 451 15.57 -13.92 10.98
C THR A 451 16.06 -13.52 12.37
N LYS A 452 15.64 -14.28 13.39
CA LYS A 452 16.04 -14.03 14.78
C LYS A 452 17.56 -13.87 14.93
N LYS A 453 18.34 -14.76 14.29
CA LYS A 453 19.82 -14.72 14.31
C LYS A 453 20.41 -13.40 13.81
N ARG A 454 19.79 -12.75 12.82
CA ARG A 454 20.26 -11.44 12.31
C ARG A 454 19.92 -10.31 13.27
N VAL A 455 18.74 -10.38 13.89
CA VAL A 455 18.29 -9.43 14.92
C VAL A 455 19.19 -9.53 16.16
N ASP A 456 19.49 -10.74 16.63
CA ASP A 456 20.39 -10.98 17.76
C ASP A 456 21.78 -10.38 17.49
N LYS A 457 22.33 -10.61 16.28
CA LYS A 457 23.62 -10.01 15.86
C LYS A 457 23.60 -8.49 15.85
N PHE A 458 22.50 -7.88 15.43
CA PHE A 458 22.35 -6.43 15.45
C PHE A 458 22.43 -5.89 16.88
N PHE A 459 21.71 -6.49 17.82
CA PHE A 459 21.71 -6.02 19.21
C PHE A 459 23.08 -6.22 19.89
N VAL A 460 23.79 -7.32 19.61
CA VAL A 460 25.18 -7.50 20.11
C VAL A 460 26.11 -6.40 19.58
N ALA A 461 25.99 -6.03 18.30
CA ALA A 461 26.79 -4.96 17.73
C ALA A 461 26.37 -3.57 18.28
N ALA A 462 25.07 -3.36 18.50
CA ALA A 462 24.54 -2.11 19.04
C ALA A 462 24.96 -1.87 20.49
N GLU A 463 25.00 -2.92 21.32
CA GLU A 463 25.49 -2.85 22.69
C GLU A 463 26.96 -2.42 22.74
N ALA A 464 27.78 -2.99 21.85
CA ALA A 464 29.19 -2.65 21.74
C ALA A 464 29.45 -1.22 21.23
N ASP A 465 28.61 -0.70 20.32
CA ASP A 465 28.82 0.62 19.69
C ASP A 465 28.19 1.79 20.47
N LEU A 466 27.01 1.60 21.07
CA LEU A 466 26.24 2.67 21.71
C LEU A 466 26.55 2.87 23.20
N GLY A 467 27.10 1.85 23.86
CA GLY A 467 27.23 1.79 25.31
C GLY A 467 25.91 1.48 26.02
N SER A 468 25.98 1.12 27.30
CA SER A 468 24.85 0.56 28.07
C SER A 468 23.59 1.43 28.04
N ASP A 469 23.68 2.71 28.40
CA ASP A 469 22.49 3.56 28.55
C ASP A 469 21.72 3.76 27.24
N ARG A 470 22.44 4.06 26.15
CA ARG A 470 21.84 4.27 24.83
C ARG A 470 21.36 2.96 24.20
N TYR A 471 22.02 1.86 24.52
CA TYR A 471 21.56 0.52 24.12
C TYR A 471 20.21 0.19 24.75
N TRP A 472 20.04 0.42 26.05
CA TRP A 472 18.78 0.19 26.75
C TRP A 472 17.65 1.08 26.21
N GLU A 473 17.95 2.35 25.93
CA GLU A 473 16.99 3.26 25.29
C GLU A 473 16.54 2.74 23.92
N LEU A 474 17.50 2.36 23.06
CA LEU A 474 17.19 1.76 21.75
C LEU A 474 16.34 0.50 21.90
N LEU A 475 16.67 -0.38 22.86
CA LEU A 475 15.99 -1.63 23.10
C LEU A 475 14.53 -1.40 23.54
N GLU A 476 14.31 -0.47 24.47
CA GLU A 476 12.97 -0.09 24.91
C GLU A 476 12.13 0.50 23.76
N ARG A 477 12.73 1.41 22.97
CA ARG A 477 12.04 2.02 21.83
C ARG A 477 11.70 0.97 20.77
N MET A 478 12.63 0.08 20.44
CA MET A 478 12.38 -1.05 19.52
C MET A 478 11.27 -1.97 20.05
N TYR A 479 11.29 -2.31 21.34
CA TYR A 479 10.24 -3.12 21.96
C TYR A 479 8.86 -2.48 21.79
N LYS A 480 8.74 -1.17 22.04
CA LYS A 480 7.49 -0.41 21.88
C LYS A 480 7.06 -0.29 20.42
N ALA A 481 8.01 -0.02 19.52
CA ALA A 481 7.75 0.19 18.09
C ALA A 481 7.24 -1.08 17.39
N PHE A 482 7.72 -2.26 17.78
CA PHE A 482 7.35 -3.54 17.17
C PHE A 482 6.13 -4.22 17.80
N ARG A 483 5.38 -3.52 18.68
CA ARG A 483 4.08 -4.02 19.15
C ARG A 483 3.02 -3.93 18.06
N LYS A 484 2.16 -4.94 17.99
CA LYS A 484 1.05 -5.00 17.03
C LYS A 484 0.17 -3.75 17.11
N GLU A 485 -0.23 -3.38 18.33
CA GLU A 485 -1.08 -2.20 18.57
C GLU A 485 -0.46 -0.89 18.04
N ARG A 486 0.88 -0.78 18.06
CA ARG A 486 1.59 0.41 17.58
C ARG A 486 1.55 0.50 16.06
N TRP A 487 1.65 -0.63 15.37
CA TRP A 487 1.57 -0.70 13.91
C TRP A 487 0.15 -0.42 13.41
N GLU A 488 -0.87 -0.96 14.10
CA GLU A 488 -2.28 -0.71 13.81
C GLU A 488 -2.64 0.77 14.00
N LYS A 489 -2.27 1.36 15.13
CA LYS A 489 -2.52 2.80 15.41
C LYS A 489 -1.93 3.73 14.34
N ARG A 490 -0.90 3.28 13.63
CA ARG A 490 -0.22 4.05 12.58
C ARG A 490 -0.66 3.71 11.16
N GLY A 491 -1.63 2.80 10.98
CA GLY A 491 -2.11 2.40 9.66
C GLY A 491 -1.04 1.75 8.77
N LEU A 492 0.02 1.16 9.35
CA LEU A 492 1.15 0.63 8.58
C LEU A 492 0.70 -0.37 7.52
N LEU A 493 0.03 -1.43 7.97
CA LEU A 493 -0.36 -2.55 7.11
C LEU A 493 -1.49 -2.15 6.16
N GLU A 494 -2.37 -1.24 6.57
CA GLU A 494 -3.47 -0.71 5.74
C GLU A 494 -2.96 0.12 4.55
N SER A 495 -1.78 0.73 4.68
CA SER A 495 -1.15 1.48 3.59
C SER A 495 -0.59 0.58 2.48
N ILE A 496 -0.43 -0.72 2.72
CA ILE A 496 0.14 -1.67 1.76
C ILE A 496 -0.99 -2.36 0.99
N SER A 497 -0.90 -2.37 -0.34
CA SER A 497 -1.90 -3.05 -1.21
C SER A 497 -1.58 -4.53 -1.46
N ASP A 498 -0.31 -4.94 -1.33
CA ASP A 498 0.14 -6.31 -1.58
C ASP A 498 0.07 -7.17 -0.32
N GLN A 499 -0.82 -8.16 -0.30
CA GLN A 499 -1.02 -9.06 0.84
C GLN A 499 0.23 -9.90 1.15
N GLN A 500 1.01 -10.33 0.14
CA GLN A 500 2.21 -11.14 0.40
C GLN A 500 3.29 -10.34 1.13
N LEU A 501 3.31 -9.03 0.89
CA LEU A 501 4.20 -8.10 1.56
C LEU A 501 3.73 -7.82 2.98
N VAL A 502 2.41 -7.65 3.19
CA VAL A 502 1.79 -7.54 4.53
C VAL A 502 2.17 -8.74 5.40
N ASP A 503 1.98 -9.97 4.90
CA ASP A 503 2.33 -11.19 5.63
C ASP A 503 3.84 -11.24 5.97
N GLY A 504 4.68 -10.77 5.06
CA GLY A 504 6.13 -10.65 5.27
C GLY A 504 6.49 -9.68 6.39
N PHE A 505 5.82 -8.53 6.44
CA PHE A 505 6.01 -7.52 7.47
C PHE A 505 5.52 -7.98 8.84
N GLU A 506 4.37 -8.66 8.92
CA GLU A 506 3.88 -9.23 10.17
C GLU A 506 4.80 -10.31 10.73
N SER A 507 5.29 -11.21 9.86
CA SER A 507 6.26 -12.23 10.24
C SER A 507 7.56 -11.60 10.77
N ALA A 508 8.10 -10.61 10.05
CA ALA A 508 9.28 -9.86 10.48
C ALA A 508 9.07 -9.17 11.83
N ARG A 509 7.92 -8.51 12.02
CA ARG A 509 7.54 -7.87 13.28
C ARG A 509 7.58 -8.86 14.44
N ASP A 510 6.95 -10.01 14.27
CA ASP A 510 6.85 -11.01 15.32
C ASP A 510 8.21 -11.64 15.65
N ILE A 511 9.07 -11.82 14.66
CA ILE A 511 10.45 -12.28 14.85
C ILE A 511 11.26 -11.27 15.66
N VAL A 512 11.22 -9.98 15.29
CA VAL A 512 11.91 -8.91 16.00
C VAL A 512 11.39 -8.79 17.43
N LEU A 513 10.07 -8.77 17.62
CA LEU A 513 9.47 -8.65 18.96
C LEU A 513 9.84 -9.85 19.86
N ARG A 514 9.90 -11.06 19.30
CA ARG A 514 10.31 -12.27 20.03
C ARG A 514 11.81 -12.26 20.39
N ALA A 515 12.65 -11.63 19.57
CA ALA A 515 14.07 -11.46 19.86
C ALA A 515 14.32 -10.38 20.92
N VAL A 516 13.62 -9.25 20.83
CA VAL A 516 13.79 -8.08 21.73
C VAL A 516 13.21 -8.33 23.11
N ARG A 517 12.04 -8.99 23.21
CA ARG A 517 11.34 -9.20 24.48
C ARG A 517 12.19 -9.83 25.60
N PRO A 518 12.97 -10.90 25.39
CA PRO A 518 13.82 -11.46 26.45
C PRO A 518 14.97 -10.53 26.81
N LEU A 519 15.54 -9.79 25.85
CA LEU A 519 16.62 -8.83 26.11
C LEU A 519 16.15 -7.66 26.97
N TRP A 520 14.91 -7.20 26.77
CA TRP A 520 14.34 -6.08 27.53
C TRP A 520 13.85 -6.46 28.94
N ARG A 521 13.62 -7.76 29.20
CA ARG A 521 13.16 -8.27 30.52
C ARG A 521 14.30 -8.81 31.39
N GLY A 522 15.44 -9.13 30.78
CA GLY A 522 16.66 -9.53 31.48
C GLY A 522 17.35 -8.31 32.07
#